data_AF-A0A960UTD3-F1
#
_entry.id   AF-A0A960UTD3-F1
#
_cell.length_a   1.000
_cell.length_b   1.000
_cell.length_c   1.000
_cell.angle_alpha   90.00
_cell.angle_beta   90.00
_cell.angle_gamma   90.00
#
_symmetry.space_group_name_H-M   'P 1'
#
loop_
_entity.id
_entity.type
_entity.pdbx_description
1 polymer ?
#
loop_
_entity_poly.entity_id
_entity_poly.type
_entity_poly.pdbx_seq_one_letter_code
_entity_poly.pdbx_strand_id
1 'polypeptide(L)'
;MRVLWIIFLAMIGGCLMFGGVSLVAAPAPSPDQPVQAFLIVGSTLALSGIFGVYHFTLRKTDNPVQWKLFHLLGYALAEGGTLANLVFFFITRDTTFFFIAIAVLIAMATRYPRPMHKSSQGDGQDLRSPASFESRKD
;
A
#
# COMPACT_ATOMS: atom_id res chain seq x y z
N MET A 1 3.85 15.90 8.46
CA MET A 1 4.24 14.47 8.51
C MET A 1 3.33 13.63 9.42
N ARG A 2 2.99 14.08 10.65
CA ARG A 2 2.16 13.30 11.59
C ARG A 2 0.78 12.87 11.05
N VAL A 3 0.08 13.73 10.32
CA VAL A 3 -1.23 13.40 9.73
C VAL A 3 -1.15 12.28 8.69
N LEU A 4 -0.12 12.32 7.82
CA LEU A 4 0.09 11.28 6.80
C LEU A 4 0.35 9.91 7.46
N TRP A 5 1.15 9.92 8.54
CA TRP A 5 1.41 8.74 9.39
C TRP A 5 0.12 8.11 9.94
N ILE A 6 -0.75 8.94 10.53
CA ILE A 6 -2.02 8.46 11.09
C ILE A 6 -2.90 7.85 10.00
N ILE A 7 -2.96 8.47 8.82
CA ILE A 7 -3.71 7.96 7.67
C ILE A 7 -3.18 6.59 7.23
N PHE A 8 -1.86 6.40 7.12
CA PHE A 8 -1.30 5.10 6.73
C PHE A 8 -1.53 4.01 7.77
N LEU A 9 -1.38 4.33 9.06
CA LEU A 9 -1.70 3.39 10.14
C LEU A 9 -3.18 3.01 10.13
N ALA A 10 -4.06 3.98 9.88
CA ALA A 10 -5.50 3.75 9.76
C ALA A 10 -5.84 2.85 8.56
N MET A 11 -5.19 3.03 7.41
CA MET A 11 -5.41 2.18 6.23
C MET A 11 -4.94 0.74 6.45
N ILE A 12 -3.73 0.54 6.98
CA ILE A 12 -3.21 -0.81 7.30
C ILE A 12 -4.11 -1.47 8.36
N GLY A 13 -4.45 -0.73 9.41
CA GLY A 13 -5.34 -1.19 10.47
C GLY A 13 -6.74 -1.54 9.94
N GLY A 14 -7.27 -0.76 9.00
CA GLY A 14 -8.55 -1.01 8.33
C GLY A 14 -8.54 -2.32 7.55
N CYS A 15 -7.50 -2.58 6.75
CA CYS A 15 -7.34 -3.87 6.06
C CYS A 15 -7.25 -5.05 7.03
N LEU A 16 -6.50 -4.91 8.13
CA LEU A 16 -6.34 -5.96 9.13
C LEU A 16 -7.65 -6.23 9.89
N MET A 17 -8.37 -5.18 10.30
CA MET A 17 -9.69 -5.31 10.94
C MET A 17 -10.70 -5.95 10.00
N PHE A 18 -10.74 -5.52 8.73
CA PHE A 18 -11.61 -6.12 7.72
C PHE A 18 -11.30 -7.61 7.54
N GLY A 19 -10.03 -7.97 7.34
CA GLY A 19 -9.61 -9.37 7.26
C GLY A 19 -9.99 -10.17 8.51
N GLY A 20 -9.82 -9.60 9.70
CA GLY A 20 -10.16 -10.24 10.98
C GLY A 20 -11.66 -10.46 11.18
N VAL A 21 -12.50 -9.45 10.94
CA VAL A 21 -13.97 -9.55 11.04
C VAL A 21 -14.50 -10.54 10.01
N SER A 22 -13.96 -10.49 8.80
CA SER A 22 -14.43 -11.36 7.73
C SER A 22 -14.08 -12.84 7.95
N LEU A 23 -12.98 -13.16 8.66
CA LEU A 23 -12.68 -14.56 9.08
C LEU A 23 -13.77 -15.16 9.98
N VAL A 24 -14.45 -14.34 10.77
CA VAL A 24 -15.49 -14.77 11.72
C VAL A 24 -16.89 -14.81 11.05
N ALA A 25 -17.14 -13.95 10.06
CA ALA A 25 -18.47 -13.77 9.46
C ALA A 25 -18.73 -14.58 8.18
N ALA A 26 -17.80 -15.42 7.74
CA ALA A 26 -17.81 -15.89 6.36
C ALA A 26 -18.88 -16.99 6.08
N PRO A 27 -19.72 -16.82 5.03
CA PRO A 27 -20.70 -17.82 4.59
C PRO A 27 -20.04 -19.00 3.86
N ALA A 28 -20.76 -20.12 3.73
CA ALA A 28 -20.26 -21.32 3.06
C ALA A 28 -19.96 -21.06 1.57
N PRO A 29 -18.86 -21.62 1.02
CA PRO A 29 -18.51 -21.43 -0.38
C PRO A 29 -19.59 -21.98 -1.31
N SER A 30 -19.93 -21.22 -2.36
CA SER A 30 -20.86 -21.69 -3.40
C SER A 30 -20.08 -22.50 -4.44
N PRO A 31 -20.55 -23.70 -4.81
CA PRO A 31 -19.80 -24.62 -5.69
C PRO A 31 -19.62 -24.14 -7.13
N ASP A 32 -20.32 -23.08 -7.56
CA ASP A 32 -20.35 -22.62 -8.96
C ASP A 32 -19.49 -21.36 -9.22
N GLN A 33 -18.61 -20.96 -8.31
CA GLN A 33 -17.84 -19.74 -8.47
C GLN A 33 -16.59 -19.92 -9.37
N PRO A 34 -16.40 -19.09 -10.40
CA PRO A 34 -15.23 -19.16 -11.27
C PRO A 34 -13.98 -18.59 -10.58
N VAL A 35 -13.34 -19.40 -9.73
CA VAL A 35 -12.11 -19.06 -8.97
C VAL A 35 -11.02 -18.47 -9.87
N GLN A 36 -10.91 -18.94 -11.11
CA GLN A 36 -9.90 -18.50 -12.06
C GLN A 36 -10.09 -17.01 -12.48
N ALA A 37 -11.33 -16.54 -12.62
CA ALA A 37 -11.61 -15.14 -12.91
C ALA A 37 -11.22 -14.24 -11.72
N PHE A 38 -11.53 -14.68 -10.50
CA PHE A 38 -11.11 -13.99 -9.29
C PHE A 38 -9.59 -13.94 -9.17
N LEU A 39 -8.87 -15.01 -9.51
CA LEU A 39 -7.40 -15.04 -9.46
C LEU A 39 -6.78 -14.02 -10.42
N ILE A 40 -7.31 -13.91 -11.65
CA ILE A 40 -6.84 -12.93 -12.64
C ILE A 40 -7.08 -11.50 -12.13
N VAL A 41 -8.30 -11.20 -11.68
CA VAL A 41 -8.66 -9.86 -11.20
C VAL A 41 -7.88 -9.51 -9.92
N GLY A 42 -7.81 -10.44 -8.96
CA GLY A 42 -7.14 -10.27 -7.67
C GLY A 42 -5.65 -10.03 -7.83
N SER A 43 -4.99 -10.81 -8.68
CA SER A 43 -3.57 -10.64 -9.00
C SER A 43 -3.32 -9.33 -9.73
N THR A 44 -4.19 -8.93 -10.66
CA THR A 44 -4.05 -7.66 -11.39
C THR A 44 -4.19 -6.46 -10.45
N LEU A 45 -5.17 -6.48 -9.54
CA LEU A 45 -5.37 -5.43 -8.54
C LEU A 45 -4.24 -5.39 -7.51
N ALA A 46 -3.69 -6.55 -7.12
CA ALA A 46 -2.53 -6.61 -6.25
C ALA A 46 -1.27 -6.03 -6.91
N LEU A 47 -1.00 -6.42 -8.16
CA LEU A 47 0.13 -5.90 -8.94
C LEU A 47 0.00 -4.40 -9.19
N SER A 48 -1.19 -3.91 -9.53
CA SER A 48 -1.42 -2.47 -9.70
C SER A 48 -1.22 -1.72 -8.37
N GLY A 49 -1.69 -2.29 -7.25
CA GLY A 49 -1.47 -1.74 -5.91
C GLY A 49 0.01 -1.64 -5.54
N ILE A 50 0.75 -2.74 -5.70
CA ILE A 50 2.21 -2.80 -5.43
C ILE A 50 2.96 -1.83 -6.34
N PHE A 51 2.64 -1.82 -7.63
CA PHE A 51 3.26 -0.92 -8.61
C PHE A 51 2.89 0.54 -8.32
N GLY A 52 1.65 0.82 -7.91
CA GLY A 52 1.19 2.14 -7.52
C GLY A 52 1.98 2.68 -6.33
N VAL A 53 2.14 1.89 -5.27
CA VAL A 53 3.01 2.25 -4.14
C VAL A 53 4.42 2.53 -4.65
N TYR A 54 5.00 1.64 -5.46
CA TYR A 54 6.37 1.83 -5.95
C TYR A 54 6.52 3.10 -6.80
N HIS A 55 5.68 3.28 -7.81
CA HIS A 55 5.78 4.38 -8.77
C HIS A 55 5.47 5.73 -8.11
N PHE A 56 4.39 5.81 -7.32
CA PHE A 56 3.99 7.08 -6.73
C PHE A 56 4.81 7.48 -5.50
N THR A 57 5.38 6.53 -4.74
CA THR A 57 6.27 6.88 -3.62
C THR A 57 7.69 7.25 -4.08
N LEU A 58 8.14 6.79 -5.27
CA LEU A 58 9.44 7.15 -5.84
C LEU A 58 9.43 8.43 -6.66
N ARG A 59 8.26 8.94 -7.07
CA ARG A 59 8.17 10.22 -7.80
C ARG A 59 8.66 11.36 -6.92
N LYS A 60 9.85 11.89 -7.24
CA LYS A 60 10.38 13.11 -6.66
C LYS A 60 9.58 14.31 -7.19
N THR A 61 9.22 15.23 -6.30
CA THR A 61 8.56 16.49 -6.63
C THR A 61 8.99 17.54 -5.62
N ASP A 62 9.23 18.75 -6.10
CA ASP A 62 9.64 19.89 -5.27
C ASP A 62 8.44 20.51 -4.53
N ASN A 63 7.22 20.11 -4.90
CA ASN A 63 6.00 20.60 -4.27
C ASN A 63 5.54 19.66 -3.14
N PRO A 64 5.47 20.13 -1.88
CA PRO A 64 5.09 19.31 -0.73
C PRO A 64 3.63 18.82 -0.77
N VAL A 65 2.74 19.50 -1.50
CA VAL A 65 1.35 19.06 -1.69
C VAL A 65 1.28 17.91 -2.67
N GLN A 66 1.99 18.00 -3.80
CA GLN A 66 2.07 16.93 -4.79
C GLN A 66 2.74 15.68 -4.21
N TRP A 67 3.78 15.84 -3.39
CA TRP A 67 4.45 14.72 -2.72
C TRP A 67 3.47 13.92 -1.85
N LYS A 68 2.66 14.61 -1.04
CA LYS A 68 1.63 13.97 -0.19
C LYS A 68 0.56 13.28 -1.04
N LEU A 69 0.13 13.92 -2.12
CA LEU A 69 -0.88 13.38 -3.04
C LEU A 69 -0.41 12.09 -3.71
N PHE A 70 0.83 12.05 -4.22
CA PHE A 70 1.38 10.84 -4.81
C PHE A 70 1.50 9.71 -3.79
N HIS A 71 1.99 10.01 -2.58
CA HIS A 71 2.03 9.01 -1.52
C HIS A 71 0.61 8.48 -1.24
N LEU A 72 -0.35 9.38 -0.95
CA LEU A 72 -1.74 8.99 -0.69
C LEU A 72 -2.31 8.10 -1.82
N LEU A 73 -2.08 8.48 -3.08
CA LEU A 73 -2.58 7.74 -4.25
C LEU A 73 -1.97 6.34 -4.35
N GLY A 74 -0.66 6.21 -4.15
CA GLY A 74 0.04 4.93 -4.18
C GLY A 74 -0.47 3.98 -3.10
N TYR A 75 -0.62 4.47 -1.87
CA TYR A 75 -1.14 3.66 -0.77
C TYR A 75 -2.62 3.32 -0.94
N ALA A 76 -3.45 4.25 -1.44
CA ALA A 76 -4.87 3.99 -1.68
C ALA A 76 -5.07 2.86 -2.71
N LEU A 77 -4.21 2.82 -3.74
CA LEU A 77 -4.24 1.75 -4.72
C LEU A 77 -3.90 0.38 -4.10
N ALA A 78 -2.90 0.34 -3.23
CA ALA A 78 -2.53 -0.88 -2.52
C ALA A 78 -3.58 -1.31 -1.47
N GLU A 79 -4.22 -0.37 -0.79
CA GLU A 79 -5.35 -0.67 0.11
C GLU A 79 -6.51 -1.29 -0.67
N GLY A 80 -6.89 -0.68 -1.81
CA GLY A 80 -7.93 -1.22 -2.68
C GLY A 80 -7.61 -2.64 -3.18
N GLY A 81 -6.36 -2.88 -3.60
CA GLY A 81 -5.89 -4.21 -3.99
C GLY A 81 -5.91 -5.22 -2.84
N THR A 82 -5.57 -4.79 -1.62
CA THR A 82 -5.63 -5.63 -0.42
C THR A 82 -7.06 -6.01 -0.07
N LEU A 83 -7.98 -5.03 0.00
CA LEU A 83 -9.38 -5.25 0.32
C LEU A 83 -10.06 -6.15 -0.73
N ALA A 84 -9.81 -5.94 -2.02
CA ALA A 84 -10.35 -6.79 -3.08
C ALA A 84 -9.93 -8.25 -2.93
N ASN A 85 -8.65 -8.51 -2.63
CA ASN A 85 -8.17 -9.86 -2.42
C ASN A 85 -8.71 -10.48 -1.12
N LEU A 86 -8.89 -9.69 -0.05
CA LEU A 86 -9.60 -10.18 1.13
C LEU A 86 -11.04 -10.58 0.78
N VAL A 87 -11.77 -9.77 0.02
CA VAL A 87 -13.13 -10.11 -0.46
C VAL A 87 -13.12 -11.40 -1.29
N PHE A 88 -12.16 -11.58 -2.20
CA PHE A 88 -12.06 -12.80 -3.01
C PHE A 88 -11.72 -14.04 -2.18
N PHE A 89 -10.88 -13.90 -1.14
CA PHE A 89 -10.64 -14.95 -0.18
C PHE A 89 -11.94 -15.42 0.49
N PHE A 90 -12.83 -14.50 0.87
CA PHE A 90 -14.09 -14.88 1.53
C PHE A 90 -15.12 -15.49 0.59
N ILE A 91 -15.19 -14.99 -0.64
CA ILE A 91 -16.08 -15.51 -1.69
C ILE A 91 -15.67 -16.93 -2.06
N THR A 92 -14.39 -17.13 -2.41
CA THR A 92 -13.87 -18.39 -2.97
C THR A 92 -13.35 -19.39 -1.94
N ARG A 93 -13.03 -18.93 -0.71
CA ARG A 93 -12.28 -19.67 0.32
C ARG A 93 -10.88 -20.13 -0.09
N ASP A 94 -10.36 -19.61 -1.21
CA ASP A 94 -9.00 -19.93 -1.65
C ASP A 94 -7.98 -19.06 -0.90
N THR A 95 -7.15 -19.71 -0.09
CA THR A 95 -6.07 -19.09 0.69
C THR A 95 -5.06 -18.31 -0.14
N THR A 96 -4.98 -18.56 -1.45
CA THR A 96 -4.15 -17.80 -2.39
C THR A 96 -4.44 -16.31 -2.31
N PHE A 97 -5.71 -15.92 -2.25
CA PHE A 97 -6.11 -14.52 -2.14
C PHE A 97 -5.67 -13.87 -0.82
N PHE A 98 -5.65 -14.64 0.27
CA PHE A 98 -5.14 -14.17 1.54
C PHE A 98 -3.63 -13.92 1.48
N PHE A 99 -2.85 -14.82 0.86
CA PHE A 99 -1.42 -14.60 0.64
C PHE A 99 -1.13 -13.40 -0.26
N ILE A 100 -1.95 -13.20 -1.31
CA ILE A 100 -1.85 -12.01 -2.18
C ILE A 100 -2.10 -10.73 -1.37
N ALA A 101 -3.15 -10.70 -0.54
CA ALA A 101 -3.45 -9.54 0.32
C ALA A 101 -2.29 -9.22 1.28
N ILE A 102 -1.68 -10.25 1.89
CA ILE A 102 -0.49 -10.07 2.75
C ILE A 102 0.70 -9.52 1.95
N ALA A 103 0.95 -10.02 0.74
CA ALA A 103 2.04 -9.53 -0.10
C ALA A 103 1.91 -8.03 -0.41
N VAL A 104 0.68 -7.56 -0.68
CA VAL A 104 0.40 -6.13 -0.90
C VAL A 104 0.62 -5.32 0.39
N LEU A 105 0.18 -5.82 1.54
CA LEU A 105 0.42 -5.18 2.84
C LEU A 105 1.92 -5.07 3.17
N ILE A 106 2.71 -6.11 2.89
CA ILE A 106 4.17 -6.07 3.05
C ILE A 106 4.78 -5.00 2.13
N ALA A 107 4.32 -4.91 0.88
CA ALA A 107 4.78 -3.86 -0.04
C ALA A 107 4.47 -2.45 0.49
N MET A 108 3.29 -2.23 1.08
CA MET A 108 2.97 -0.97 1.77
C MET A 108 3.89 -0.73 2.98
N ALA A 109 4.08 -1.73 3.84
CA ALA A 109 4.89 -1.61 5.05
C ALA A 109 6.37 -1.32 4.77
N THR A 110 6.94 -1.93 3.72
CA THR A 110 8.35 -1.70 3.33
C THR A 110 8.62 -0.28 2.83
N ARG A 111 7.59 0.42 2.35
CA ARG A 111 7.70 1.78 1.81
C ARG A 111 7.12 2.85 2.72
N TYR A 112 6.60 2.44 3.88
CA TYR A 112 6.02 3.31 4.89
C TYR A 112 6.94 4.52 5.16
N PRO A 113 6.44 5.77 5.06
CA PRO A 113 7.29 6.94 5.21
C PRO A 113 7.79 7.03 6.64
N ARG A 114 9.06 6.70 6.87
CA ARG A 114 9.66 6.76 8.21
C ARG A 114 9.77 8.23 8.67
N PRO A 115 9.57 8.53 9.97
CA PRO A 115 9.80 9.88 10.45
C PRO A 115 11.30 10.15 10.28
N MET A 116 11.66 11.26 9.62
CA MET A 116 13.02 11.76 9.75
C MET A 116 13.25 12.06 11.24
N HIS A 117 14.14 11.31 11.88
CA HIS A 117 14.62 11.65 13.20
C HIS A 117 15.21 13.07 13.13
N LYS A 118 14.89 13.91 14.12
CA LYS A 118 15.35 15.30 14.25
C LYS A 118 16.87 15.42 14.40
N SER A 119 17.62 15.09 13.36
CA SER A 119 19.08 15.29 13.29
C SER A 119 19.51 15.55 11.85
N SER A 120 18.95 16.58 11.22
CA SER A 120 19.71 17.41 10.27
C SER A 120 18.85 18.62 9.94
N GLN A 121 19.02 19.66 10.76
CA GLN A 121 18.63 21.02 10.43
C GLN A 121 19.81 21.59 9.64
N GLY A 122 20.01 21.13 8.40
CA GLY A 122 21.18 21.51 7.61
C GLY A 122 21.27 20.85 6.24
N ASP A 123 21.00 19.55 6.13
CA ASP A 123 21.16 18.82 4.87
C ASP A 123 19.82 18.26 4.40
N GLY A 124 19.46 18.59 3.18
CA GLY A 124 18.20 18.14 2.62
C GLY A 124 18.21 16.69 2.15
N GLN A 125 16.99 16.26 1.81
CA GLN A 125 16.57 15.08 1.03
C GLN A 125 17.30 13.73 1.23
N ASP A 126 16.44 12.80 1.63
CA ASP A 126 16.37 11.40 1.20
C ASP A 126 17.35 10.44 1.85
N LEU A 127 16.85 9.54 2.72
CA LEU A 127 17.68 8.53 3.40
C LEU A 127 18.15 7.38 2.48
N ARG A 128 18.09 7.55 1.15
CA ARG A 128 18.57 6.55 0.17
C ARG A 128 19.26 7.08 -1.08
N SER A 129 19.52 8.38 -1.26
CA SER A 129 20.29 8.83 -2.44
C SER A 129 21.22 10.01 -2.13
N PRO A 130 22.56 9.85 -2.20
CA PRO A 130 23.54 10.88 -1.86
C PRO A 130 23.76 11.92 -2.98
N ALA A 131 22.73 12.33 -3.72
CA ALA A 131 22.93 13.14 -4.92
C ALA A 131 21.87 14.22 -5.19
N SER A 132 21.11 14.66 -4.18
CA SER A 132 20.14 15.75 -4.40
C SER A 132 20.41 17.04 -3.63
N PHE A 133 21.61 17.21 -3.04
CA PHE A 133 22.02 18.46 -2.41
C PHE A 133 23.49 18.85 -2.66
N GLU A 134 23.95 18.77 -3.90
CA GLU A 134 25.14 19.52 -4.31
C GLU A 134 24.81 20.56 -5.39
N SER A 135 24.86 21.81 -4.93
CA SER A 135 25.30 23.02 -5.63
C SER A 135 24.64 23.40 -6.97
N ARG A 136 23.85 24.48 -6.92
CA ARG A 136 24.23 25.67 -7.68
C ARG A 136 23.78 26.94 -6.97
N LYS A 137 24.72 27.53 -6.23
CA LYS A 137 24.81 29.00 -6.16
C LYS A 137 25.44 29.41 -7.48
N ASP A 138 24.67 30.09 -8.31
CA ASP A 138 25.13 31.17 -9.18
C ASP A 138 23.97 32.19 -9.23
#